data_AF-A0A183US87-F1
#
_entry.id   AF-A0A183US87-F1
#
_cell.length_a   1.000
_cell.length_b   1.000
_cell.length_c   1.000
_cell.angle_alpha   90.00
_cell.angle_beta   90.00
_cell.angle_gamma   90.00
#
_symmetry.space_group_name_H-M   'P 1'
#
loop_
_entity.id
_entity.type
_entity.pdbx_description
1 polymer ?
#
loop_
_entity_poly.entity_id
_entity_poly.type
_entity_poly.pdbx_seq_one_letter_code
_entity_poly.pdbx_strand_id
1 'polypeptide(L)'
;MGQRVALSEIDIRKINKLYACPQTKSTTSIDNGTTSQSKPTTTTMTTTTTNTASECRDLNWRCPFWSMSVFSYCDKYPEIAYQTCVKSCACHDLNPSCETWASRGECENPFQRRFMSALCPQSCRVCTTIGNPSIALRCDDIESYFTCKIALIFNECGEKIELCAKTCGAC
;
A
#
# COMPACT_ATOMS: atom_id res chain seq x y z
N MET A 1 23.58 15.04 25.72
CA MET A 1 24.38 13.90 26.24
C MET A 1 24.05 12.66 25.40
N GLY A 2 24.78 12.40 24.33
CA GLY A 2 24.46 11.31 23.39
C GLY A 2 25.59 11.10 22.41
N GLN A 3 26.74 10.68 22.92
CA GLN A 3 27.97 10.54 22.16
C GLN A 3 28.30 9.05 22.12
N ARG A 4 27.97 8.38 21.01
CA ARG A 4 28.48 7.04 20.75
C ARG A 4 29.14 7.08 19.39
N VAL A 5 30.40 7.51 19.40
CA VAL A 5 31.29 7.48 18.24
C VAL A 5 31.50 6.03 17.74
N ALA A 6 31.33 5.05 18.64
CA ALA A 6 31.26 3.62 18.32
C ALA A 6 30.52 2.84 19.42
N LEU A 7 30.15 1.59 19.11
CA LEU A 7 29.65 0.62 20.08
C LEU A 7 30.80 0.09 20.95
N SER A 8 30.51 -0.23 22.21
CA SER A 8 31.46 -0.93 23.07
C SER A 8 31.76 -2.32 22.52
N GLU A 9 32.94 -2.85 22.82
CA GLU A 9 33.32 -4.23 22.47
C GLU A 9 32.32 -5.26 23.03
N ILE A 10 31.74 -4.99 24.20
CA ILE A 10 30.70 -5.82 24.82
C ILE A 10 29.40 -5.77 24.00
N ASP A 11 29.05 -4.60 23.47
CA ASP A 11 27.84 -4.42 22.65
C ASP A 11 27.99 -5.13 21.30
N ILE A 12 29.18 -5.07 20.70
CA ILE A 12 29.51 -5.78 19.45
C ILE A 12 29.40 -7.30 19.67
N ARG A 13 29.95 -7.83 20.76
CA ARG A 13 29.86 -9.26 21.08
C ARG A 13 28.42 -9.73 21.29
N LYS A 14 27.57 -8.92 21.92
CA LYS A 14 26.14 -9.22 22.08
C LYS A 14 25.41 -9.24 20.75
N ILE A 15 25.66 -8.25 19.88
CA ILE A 15 25.06 -8.18 18.54
C ILE A 15 25.46 -9.38 17.70
N ASN A 16 26.74 -9.76 17.66
CA ASN A 16 27.23 -10.91 16.90
C ASN A 16 26.64 -12.25 17.38
N LYS A 17 26.27 -12.35 18.66
CA LYS A 17 25.59 -13.53 19.21
C LYS A 17 24.11 -13.61 18.84
N LEU A 18 23.45 -12.45 18.66
CA LEU A 18 22.03 -12.36 18.34
C LEU A 18 21.76 -12.36 16.82
N TYR A 19 22.70 -11.87 16.02
CA TYR A 19 22.61 -11.76 14.57
C TYR A 19 23.81 -12.44 13.90
N ALA A 20 23.80 -13.78 13.88
CA ALA A 20 24.74 -14.54 13.08
C ALA A 20 24.23 -14.60 11.63
N CYS A 21 24.85 -13.83 10.74
CA CYS A 21 24.61 -13.97 9.30
C CYS A 21 25.45 -15.16 8.77
N PRO A 22 24.87 -16.14 8.07
CA PRO A 22 25.65 -17.20 7.44
C PRO A 22 26.55 -16.59 6.37
N GLN A 23 27.85 -16.52 6.64
CA GLN A 23 28.85 -16.06 5.69
C GLN A 23 29.02 -17.15 4.61
N THR A 24 28.40 -16.96 3.45
CA THR A 24 28.70 -17.76 2.26
C THR A 24 30.10 -17.40 1.77
N LYS A 25 31.09 -18.17 2.21
CA LYS A 25 32.46 -18.09 1.69
C LYS A 25 32.48 -18.60 0.25
N SER A 26 32.69 -17.71 -0.72
CA SER A 26 33.31 -18.10 -1.99
C SER A 26 34.79 -18.38 -1.72
N THR A 27 35.27 -19.59 -2.01
CA THR A 27 36.05 -19.90 -3.24
C THR A 27 36.65 -21.32 -3.13
N THR A 28 36.48 -22.09 -4.21
CA THR A 28 37.31 -23.22 -4.74
C THR A 28 37.26 -24.64 -4.14
N SER A 29 37.08 -25.56 -5.10
CA SER A 29 36.89 -27.01 -5.13
C SER A 29 37.93 -27.91 -4.43
N ILE A 30 37.52 -29.12 -4.02
CA ILE A 30 37.74 -30.42 -4.69
C ILE A 30 36.98 -31.53 -3.93
N ASP A 31 36.50 -32.51 -4.68
CA ASP A 31 35.60 -33.64 -4.38
C ASP A 31 36.01 -34.60 -3.24
N ASN A 32 35.03 -35.23 -2.59
CA ASN A 32 34.67 -36.66 -2.79
C ASN A 32 33.72 -37.23 -1.71
N GLY A 33 32.60 -37.81 -2.18
CA GLY A 33 31.83 -38.94 -1.60
C GLY A 33 31.14 -38.76 -0.24
N THR A 34 29.91 -39.20 0.05
CA THR A 34 29.03 -40.22 -0.57
C THR A 34 27.63 -40.09 0.08
N THR A 35 26.59 -39.99 -0.77
CA THR A 35 25.25 -40.64 -0.78
C THR A 35 24.44 -40.73 0.54
N SER A 36 23.22 -40.19 0.65
CA SER A 36 21.95 -40.69 0.02
C SER A 36 20.88 -39.57 0.04
N GLN A 37 20.34 -39.08 -1.10
CA GLN A 37 19.11 -39.51 -1.82
C GLN A 37 17.92 -39.90 -0.91
N SER A 38 16.65 -39.51 -1.12
CA SER A 38 15.95 -38.63 -2.09
C SER A 38 14.46 -38.56 -1.69
N LYS A 39 13.71 -37.50 -2.07
CA LYS A 39 12.60 -37.61 -3.04
C LYS A 39 12.01 -36.21 -3.37
N PRO A 40 11.66 -35.93 -4.65
CA PRO A 40 11.57 -34.58 -5.21
C PRO A 40 10.12 -34.12 -5.42
N THR A 41 9.93 -32.80 -5.54
CA THR A 41 8.82 -32.27 -6.35
C THR A 41 9.35 -31.15 -7.25
N THR A 42 9.29 -31.45 -8.54
CA THR A 42 9.67 -30.74 -9.75
C THR A 42 9.39 -29.23 -9.76
N THR A 43 10.45 -28.46 -9.94
CA THR A 43 10.40 -27.09 -10.47
C THR A 43 10.27 -27.17 -11.99
N THR A 44 9.07 -26.94 -12.51
CA THR A 44 8.89 -26.64 -13.93
C THR A 44 9.11 -25.15 -14.12
N MET A 45 10.21 -24.76 -14.76
CA MET A 45 10.37 -23.41 -15.31
C MET A 45 9.47 -23.30 -16.54
N THR A 46 8.27 -22.77 -16.34
CA THR A 46 7.40 -22.37 -17.45
C THR A 46 7.59 -20.88 -17.67
N THR A 47 8.36 -20.53 -18.70
CA THR A 47 8.36 -19.21 -19.33
C THR A 47 7.01 -19.04 -20.02
N THR A 48 6.03 -18.49 -19.30
CA THR A 48 4.75 -18.08 -19.88
C THR A 48 4.79 -16.57 -20.06
N THR A 49 4.98 -16.13 -21.30
CA THR A 49 4.67 -14.77 -21.75
C THR A 49 3.15 -14.59 -21.67
N THR A 50 2.65 -14.16 -20.52
CA THR A 50 1.28 -13.66 -20.37
C THR A 50 1.35 -12.18 -20.09
N ASN A 51 0.48 -11.40 -20.75
CA ASN A 51 0.18 -10.03 -20.39
C ASN A 51 -0.32 -10.00 -18.94
N THR A 52 0.59 -9.91 -17.98
CA THR A 52 0.28 -9.88 -16.56
C THR A 52 -0.03 -8.44 -16.19
N ALA A 53 -1.29 -8.19 -15.85
CA ALA A 53 -1.66 -7.07 -15.01
C ALA A 53 -0.63 -6.95 -13.88
N SER A 54 0.00 -5.79 -13.77
CA SER A 54 1.01 -5.47 -12.77
C SER A 54 0.56 -5.96 -11.39
N GLU A 55 1.34 -6.86 -10.77
CA GLU A 55 1.09 -7.26 -9.39
C GLU A 55 0.98 -6.02 -8.50
N CYS A 56 -0.12 -5.92 -7.75
CA CYS A 56 -0.30 -4.86 -6.75
C CYS A 56 0.65 -5.15 -5.58
N ARG A 57 1.83 -4.53 -5.62
CA ARG A 57 2.87 -4.62 -4.58
C ARG A 57 3.41 -3.23 -4.26
N ASP A 58 3.83 -3.08 -3.01
CA ASP A 58 4.49 -1.86 -2.57
C ASP A 58 5.90 -1.76 -3.18
N LEU A 59 6.25 -0.57 -3.66
CA LEU A 59 7.56 -0.27 -4.24
C LEU A 59 8.57 0.20 -3.18
N ASN A 60 8.09 0.65 -2.02
CA ASN A 60 8.94 1.11 -0.93
C ASN A 60 8.73 0.26 0.33
N TRP A 61 9.84 -0.21 0.90
CA TRP A 61 9.80 -1.01 2.13
C TRP A 61 9.21 -0.27 3.34
N ARG A 62 9.13 1.07 3.31
CA ARG A 62 8.46 1.87 4.36
C ARG A 62 6.94 1.90 4.24
N CYS A 63 6.34 1.37 3.17
CA CYS A 63 4.89 1.41 2.97
C CYS A 63 4.06 0.86 4.14
N PRO A 64 4.43 -0.23 4.84
CA PRO A 64 3.71 -0.69 6.03
C PRO A 64 3.69 0.32 7.18
N PHE A 65 4.72 1.17 7.29
CA PHE A 65 4.78 2.22 8.30
C PHE A 65 4.02 3.46 7.85
N TRP A 66 4.12 3.84 6.57
CA TRP A 66 3.41 4.99 6.02
C TRP A 66 1.91 4.77 5.93
N SER A 67 1.44 3.53 5.72
CA SER A 67 0.01 3.22 5.72
C SER A 67 -0.65 3.20 7.08
N MET A 68 0.11 3.28 8.17
CA MET A 68 -0.47 3.41 9.50
C MET A 68 -1.27 4.72 9.59
N SER A 69 -2.52 4.61 10.03
CA SER A 69 -3.46 5.73 10.16
C SER A 69 -2.97 6.86 11.09
N VAL A 70 -2.00 6.59 11.96
CA VAL A 70 -1.32 7.60 12.79
C VAL A 70 -0.53 8.61 11.97
N PHE A 71 0.03 8.19 10.83
CA PHE A 71 0.91 9.04 10.03
C PHE A 71 0.19 9.66 8.82
N SER A 72 -1.01 9.17 8.46
CA SER A 72 -1.86 9.70 7.38
C SER A 72 -1.13 9.93 6.04
N TYR A 73 -0.10 9.14 5.71
CA TYR A 73 0.63 9.34 4.45
C TYR A 73 -0.25 9.00 3.24
N CYS A 74 -1.10 7.99 3.36
CA CYS A 74 -2.04 7.62 2.31
C CYS A 74 -3.09 8.73 2.03
N ASP A 75 -3.45 9.52 3.04
CA ASP A 75 -4.42 10.62 2.89
C ASP A 75 -3.74 11.90 2.37
N LYS A 76 -2.53 12.18 2.86
CA LYS A 76 -1.84 13.45 2.62
C LYS A 76 -1.03 13.49 1.33
N TYR A 77 -0.53 12.33 0.88
CA TYR A 77 0.42 12.22 -0.22
C TYR A 77 -0.10 11.22 -1.27
N PRO A 78 -0.87 11.69 -2.27
CA PRO A 78 -1.46 10.81 -3.29
C PRO A 78 -0.40 10.05 -4.10
N GLU A 79 0.79 10.62 -4.31
CA GLU A 79 1.91 9.94 -4.94
C GLU A 79 2.39 8.73 -4.14
N ILE A 80 2.34 8.83 -2.80
CA ILE A 80 2.68 7.71 -1.92
C ILE A 80 1.56 6.68 -1.97
N ALA A 81 0.29 7.10 -1.94
CA ALA A 81 -0.85 6.20 -2.01
C ALA A 81 -0.95 5.41 -3.32
N TYR A 82 -0.79 6.07 -4.47
CA TYR A 82 -1.11 5.48 -5.79
C TYR A 82 0.08 5.03 -6.61
N GLN A 83 1.29 5.48 -6.32
CA GLN A 83 2.46 5.09 -7.09
C GLN A 83 3.41 4.22 -6.26
N THR A 84 3.64 4.59 -5.00
CA THR A 84 4.69 3.96 -4.19
C THR A 84 4.15 2.84 -3.30
N CYS A 85 3.01 3.06 -2.66
CA CYS A 85 2.43 2.19 -1.63
C CYS A 85 1.02 1.73 -2.00
N VAL A 86 0.84 1.34 -3.27
CA VAL A 86 -0.46 0.98 -3.85
C VAL A 86 -1.15 -0.13 -3.06
N LYS A 87 -0.39 -1.08 -2.53
CA LYS A 87 -0.94 -2.18 -1.74
C LYS A 87 -1.22 -1.75 -0.31
N SER A 88 -0.23 -1.15 0.35
CA SER A 88 -0.35 -0.73 1.76
C SER A 88 -1.40 0.37 1.98
N CYS A 89 -1.60 1.26 1.01
CA CYS A 89 -2.63 2.30 1.05
C CYS A 89 -3.97 1.87 0.43
N ALA A 90 -4.00 0.72 -0.25
CA ALA A 90 -5.27 0.20 -0.76
C ALA A 90 -6.18 -0.20 0.39
N CYS A 91 -7.46 0.10 0.21
CA CYS A 91 -8.46 -0.29 1.18
C CYS A 91 -8.88 -1.74 0.96
N HIS A 92 -8.14 -2.65 1.58
CA HIS A 92 -8.42 -4.09 1.55
C HIS A 92 -8.26 -4.69 2.95
N ASP A 93 -8.88 -5.83 3.17
CA ASP A 93 -8.69 -6.58 4.42
C ASP A 93 -7.30 -7.20 4.46
N LEU A 94 -6.63 -7.09 5.61
CA LEU A 94 -5.28 -7.60 5.85
C LEU A 94 -5.28 -8.99 6.49
N ASN A 95 -6.41 -9.42 7.06
CA ASN A 95 -6.55 -10.71 7.72
C ASN A 95 -7.65 -11.57 7.07
N PRO A 96 -7.42 -12.87 6.83
CA PRO A 96 -8.45 -13.76 6.27
C PRO A 96 -9.69 -13.92 7.16
N SER A 97 -9.59 -13.62 8.46
CA SER A 97 -10.70 -13.71 9.41
C SER A 97 -11.58 -12.45 9.45
N CYS A 98 -11.26 -11.41 8.68
CA CYS A 98 -11.96 -10.13 8.71
C CYS A 98 -13.48 -10.27 8.49
N GLU A 99 -13.90 -11.11 7.54
CA GLU A 99 -15.32 -11.36 7.28
C GLU A 99 -16.03 -11.98 8.50
N THR A 100 -15.37 -12.93 9.17
CA THR A 100 -15.92 -13.58 10.37
C THR A 100 -16.02 -12.64 11.56
N TRP A 101 -15.07 -11.72 11.72
CA TRP A 101 -15.10 -10.73 12.80
C TRP A 101 -16.10 -9.61 12.51
N ALA A 102 -16.21 -9.16 11.26
CA ALA A 102 -17.21 -8.19 10.87
C ALA A 102 -18.63 -8.74 11.05
N SER A 103 -18.89 -9.99 10.63
CA SER A 103 -20.19 -10.64 10.87
C SER A 103 -20.53 -10.86 12.35
N ARG A 104 -19.52 -10.90 13.24
CA ARG A 104 -19.70 -10.95 14.70
C ARG A 104 -19.94 -9.58 15.35
N GLY A 105 -19.91 -8.49 14.59
CA GLY A 105 -20.13 -7.14 15.11
C GLY A 105 -18.88 -6.51 15.75
N GLU A 106 -17.68 -7.00 15.45
CA GLU A 106 -16.43 -6.45 16.00
C GLU A 106 -16.12 -5.05 15.44
N CYS A 107 -16.74 -4.67 14.32
CA CYS A 107 -16.64 -3.34 13.72
C CYS A 107 -17.39 -2.28 14.57
N GLU A 108 -18.52 -2.66 15.17
CA GLU A 108 -19.36 -1.82 16.01
C GLU A 108 -18.88 -1.78 17.46
N ASN A 109 -18.14 -2.79 17.90
CA ASN A 109 -17.63 -2.88 19.25
C ASN A 109 -16.60 -1.76 19.54
N PRO A 110 -16.83 -0.88 20.53
CA PRO A 110 -15.96 0.27 20.78
C PRO A 110 -14.50 -0.11 21.12
N PHE A 111 -14.27 -1.31 21.67
CA PHE A 111 -12.92 -1.78 22.00
C PHE A 111 -12.17 -2.31 20.77
N GLN A 112 -12.86 -2.99 19.84
CA GLN A 112 -12.27 -3.59 18.65
C GLN A 112 -12.34 -2.69 17.42
N ARG A 113 -13.23 -1.69 17.38
CA ARG A 113 -13.46 -0.81 16.22
C ARG A 113 -12.19 -0.23 15.63
N ARG A 114 -11.24 0.21 16.47
CA ARG A 114 -9.96 0.77 16.00
C ARG A 114 -9.07 -0.29 15.36
N PHE A 115 -8.97 -1.45 16.00
CA PHE A 115 -8.23 -2.59 15.47
C PHE A 115 -8.83 -3.08 14.14
N MET A 116 -10.16 -3.27 14.12
CA MET A 116 -10.91 -3.68 12.96
C MET A 116 -10.84 -2.65 11.82
N SER A 117 -10.86 -1.35 12.12
CA SER A 117 -10.70 -0.32 11.08
C SER A 117 -9.30 -0.30 10.44
N ALA A 118 -8.26 -0.73 11.16
CA ALA A 118 -6.90 -0.77 10.65
C ALA A 118 -6.60 -2.08 9.92
N LEU A 119 -7.14 -3.20 10.42
CA LEU A 119 -6.85 -4.54 9.90
C LEU A 119 -7.89 -5.02 8.86
N CYS A 120 -9.13 -4.63 9.04
CA CYS A 120 -10.29 -5.08 8.27
C CYS A 120 -11.12 -3.91 7.72
N PRO A 121 -10.51 -2.91 7.07
CA PRO A 121 -11.22 -1.71 6.64
C PRO A 121 -12.30 -2.01 5.59
N GLN A 122 -12.11 -3.05 4.77
CA GLN A 122 -13.06 -3.43 3.72
C GLN A 122 -14.27 -4.16 4.31
N SER A 123 -14.04 -5.18 5.15
CA SER A 123 -15.10 -5.90 5.87
C SER A 123 -15.92 -4.97 6.77
N CYS A 124 -15.28 -4.00 7.44
CA CYS A 124 -15.97 -3.00 8.26
C CYS A 124 -16.54 -1.82 7.47
N ARG A 125 -16.41 -1.81 6.13
CA ARG A 125 -16.89 -0.74 5.24
C ARG A 125 -16.40 0.66 5.66
N VAL A 126 -15.19 0.71 6.25
CA VAL A 126 -14.50 1.94 6.63
C VAL A 126 -13.75 2.54 5.45
N CYS A 127 -13.52 1.74 4.42
CA CYS A 127 -13.09 2.23 3.11
C CYS A 127 -14.03 3.34 2.66
N THR A 128 -13.55 4.59 2.75
CA THR A 128 -14.00 5.59 1.80
C THR A 128 -13.69 4.98 0.45
N THR A 129 -14.64 4.98 -0.46
CA THR A 129 -14.34 4.72 -1.86
C THR A 129 -13.36 5.79 -2.28
N ILE A 130 -12.07 5.54 -2.09
CA ILE A 130 -11.08 5.86 -3.09
C ILE A 130 -11.48 4.99 -4.27
N GLY A 131 -12.55 5.45 -4.93
CA GLY A 131 -13.01 4.88 -6.17
C GLY A 131 -11.80 4.91 -7.08
N ASN A 132 -11.49 3.73 -7.60
CA ASN A 132 -10.96 3.56 -8.94
C ASN A 132 -10.74 4.90 -9.68
N PRO A 133 -9.49 5.28 -10.06
CA PRO A 133 -9.25 6.44 -10.91
C PRO A 133 -9.80 6.26 -12.34
N SER A 134 -10.77 5.38 -12.58
CA SER A 134 -11.74 5.56 -13.65
C SER A 134 -12.77 6.61 -13.23
N ILE A 135 -12.38 7.89 -13.31
CA ILE A 135 -13.26 9.03 -13.61
C ILE A 135 -14.67 8.88 -13.02
N ALA A 136 -14.80 8.81 -11.70
CA ALA A 136 -15.98 9.34 -11.05
C ALA A 136 -15.69 10.83 -10.88
N LEU A 137 -15.82 11.57 -11.99
CA LEU A 137 -15.84 13.02 -11.99
C LEU A 137 -16.90 13.42 -10.97
N ARG A 138 -16.47 13.87 -9.80
CA ARG A 138 -17.36 14.55 -8.88
C ARG A 138 -17.89 15.73 -9.67
N CYS A 139 -19.19 15.73 -9.98
CA CYS A 139 -19.84 16.79 -10.75
C CYS A 139 -19.97 18.03 -9.88
N ASP A 140 -18.84 18.70 -9.68
CA ASP A 140 -18.73 19.90 -8.87
C ASP A 140 -17.88 20.93 -9.61
N ASP A 141 -18.18 22.20 -9.34
CA ASP A 141 -17.37 23.31 -9.78
C ASP A 141 -16.14 23.42 -8.88
N ILE A 142 -14.95 23.43 -9.47
CA ILE A 142 -13.67 23.64 -8.79
C ILE A 142 -13.49 25.14 -8.51
N GLU A 143 -13.94 25.97 -9.44
CA GLU A 143 -13.85 27.42 -9.37
C GLU A 143 -14.99 28.07 -8.58
N SER A 144 -14.83 29.36 -8.27
CA SER A 144 -15.85 30.09 -7.53
C SER A 144 -17.18 30.15 -8.30
N TYR A 145 -18.29 30.18 -7.55
CA TYR A 145 -19.63 30.36 -8.13
C TYR A 145 -19.70 31.53 -9.12
N PHE A 146 -19.02 32.64 -8.82
CA PHE A 146 -19.00 33.81 -9.69
C PHE A 146 -18.25 33.52 -10.99
N THR A 147 -17.07 32.89 -10.92
CA THR A 147 -16.26 32.51 -12.09
C THR A 147 -17.06 31.60 -13.03
N CYS A 148 -17.71 30.57 -12.48
CA CYS A 148 -18.45 29.60 -13.27
C CYS A 148 -19.75 30.17 -13.84
N LYS A 149 -20.42 31.04 -13.10
CA LYS A 149 -21.62 31.73 -13.60
C LYS A 149 -21.28 32.72 -14.72
N ILE A 150 -20.13 33.39 -14.65
CA ILE A 150 -19.60 34.21 -15.74
C ILE A 150 -19.32 33.35 -16.97
N ALA A 151 -18.66 32.20 -16.78
CA ALA A 151 -18.40 31.27 -17.89
C ALA A 151 -19.69 30.82 -18.60
N LEU A 152 -20.75 30.55 -17.84
CA LEU A 152 -22.07 30.22 -18.39
C LEU A 152 -22.71 31.40 -19.14
N ILE A 153 -22.69 32.61 -18.56
CA ILE A 153 -23.32 33.81 -19.12
C ILE A 153 -22.65 34.24 -20.43
N PHE A 154 -21.32 34.15 -20.51
CA PHE A 154 -20.55 34.53 -21.70
C PHE A 154 -20.32 33.38 -22.68
N ASN A 155 -20.93 32.21 -22.45
CA ASN A 155 -20.80 31.02 -23.28
C ASN A 155 -19.34 30.52 -23.43
N GLU A 156 -18.53 30.67 -22.39
CA GLU A 156 -17.13 30.23 -22.30
C GLU A 156 -17.00 28.81 -21.72
N CYS A 157 -18.10 28.05 -21.64
CA CYS A 157 -18.13 26.72 -21.04
C CYS A 157 -17.24 25.69 -21.76
N GLY A 158 -16.90 25.90 -23.04
CA GLY A 158 -16.01 24.99 -23.78
C GLY A 158 -14.57 25.00 -23.27
N GLU A 159 -14.08 26.14 -22.79
CA GLU A 159 -12.71 26.28 -22.27
C GLU A 159 -12.65 25.98 -20.77
N LYS A 160 -13.72 26.29 -20.03
CA LYS A 160 -13.80 26.14 -18.56
C LYS A 160 -14.53 24.87 -18.12
N ILE A 161 -14.72 23.91 -19.01
CA ILE A 161 -15.54 22.72 -18.77
C ILE A 161 -15.02 21.86 -17.60
N GLU A 162 -13.71 21.75 -17.44
CA GLU A 162 -13.10 20.97 -16.35
C GLU A 162 -13.16 21.69 -14.99
N LEU A 163 -13.26 23.02 -14.99
CA LEU A 163 -13.30 23.84 -13.77
C LEU A 163 -14.73 24.13 -13.31
N CYS A 164 -15.67 24.19 -14.25
CA CYS A 164 -17.06 24.60 -14.03
C CYS A 164 -18.05 23.54 -14.53
N ALA A 165 -17.69 22.25 -14.40
CA ALA A 165 -18.42 21.13 -14.99
C ALA A 165 -19.91 21.11 -14.61
N LYS A 166 -20.25 21.46 -13.37
CA LYS A 166 -21.62 21.46 -12.86
C LYS A 166 -22.42 22.67 -13.35
N THR A 167 -21.81 23.86 -13.32
CA THR A 167 -22.46 25.08 -13.81
C THR A 167 -22.64 25.05 -15.34
N CYS A 168 -21.73 24.40 -16.06
CA CYS A 168 -21.77 24.29 -17.52
C CYS A 168 -22.54 23.07 -18.04
N GLY A 169 -23.11 22.23 -17.17
CA GLY A 169 -23.89 21.05 -17.58
C GLY A 169 -23.06 19.98 -18.31
N ALA A 170 -21.75 19.93 -18.06
CA ALA A 170 -20.85 18.90 -18.57
C ALA A 170 -21.04 17.55 -17.86
N CYS A 171 -21.82 17.62 -16.78
CA CYS A 171 -22.47 16.59 -16.01
C CYS A 171 -23.84 17.17 -15.58
#